data_AF-A8S2I5-F1
#
_entry.id   AF-A8S2I5-F1
#
_cell.length_a   1.000
_cell.length_b   1.000
_cell.length_c   1.000
_cell.angle_alpha   90.00
_cell.angle_beta   90.00
_cell.angle_gamma   90.00
#
_symmetry.space_group_name_H-M   'P 1'
#
loop_
_entity.id
_entity.type
_entity.pdbx_description
1 polymer ?
#
loop_
_entity_poly.entity_id
_entity_poly.type
_entity_poly.pdbx_seq_one_letter_code
_entity_poly.pdbx_strand_id
1 'polypeptide(L)'
;MTEKTKEVKAKADRLVELTAQKERVQAEMEEIKAWFENLAVNDLKDTKKKTVEYWGSSNARVVVGNSETVKPVSMAMVKRLLNTVYPDFVTEKTSYSLAAPAKRLFTIAYLGAYTEGTLDDTIQAITKDEKLQRTLRKKLKGKYEKDTESLMKSAGLDAKEASDWAYLVSEVVNWEWMLQVLKAAEWSGTPQEAVDIINAAVIVDESLKVTVGAEEKS
;
A
#
# COMPACT_ATOMS: atom_id res chain seq x y z
N MET A 1 -7.74 -17.27 30.26
CA MET A 1 -7.44 -16.11 29.38
C MET A 1 -6.39 -15.27 30.07
N THR A 2 -5.22 -15.07 29.45
CA THR A 2 -4.09 -14.37 30.09
C THR A 2 -4.34 -12.87 30.19
N GLU A 3 -3.64 -12.18 31.09
CA GLU A 3 -3.76 -10.73 31.31
C GLU A 3 -3.41 -9.94 30.04
N LYS A 4 -2.37 -10.38 29.30
CA LYS A 4 -2.01 -9.84 27.99
C LYS A 4 -3.14 -9.94 26.96
N THR A 5 -3.90 -11.04 26.93
CA THR A 5 -5.05 -11.17 26.01
C THR A 5 -6.18 -10.21 26.35
N LYS A 6 -6.40 -9.90 27.64
CA LYS A 6 -7.39 -8.89 28.06
C LYS A 6 -6.97 -7.49 27.63
N GLU A 7 -5.71 -7.14 27.83
CA GLU A 7 -5.17 -5.83 27.46
C GLU A 7 -5.24 -5.59 25.94
N VAL A 8 -4.87 -6.59 25.13
CA VAL A 8 -4.94 -6.48 23.66
C VAL A 8 -6.37 -6.22 23.19
N LYS A 9 -7.36 -6.95 23.74
CA LYS A 9 -8.78 -6.73 23.41
C LYS A 9 -9.23 -5.32 23.75
N ALA A 10 -8.94 -4.87 24.98
CA ALA A 10 -9.33 -3.53 25.43
C ALA A 10 -8.70 -2.41 24.57
N LYS A 11 -7.43 -2.55 24.17
CA LYS A 11 -6.77 -1.58 23.28
C LYS A 11 -7.32 -1.61 21.86
N ALA A 12 -7.65 -2.79 21.32
CA ALA A 12 -8.28 -2.92 20.02
C ALA A 12 -9.66 -2.25 20.00
N ASP A 13 -10.52 -2.56 20.98
CA ASP A 13 -11.85 -1.97 21.12
C ASP A 13 -11.77 -0.44 21.24
N ARG A 14 -10.85 0.06 22.09
CA ARG A 14 -10.66 1.51 22.27
C ARG A 14 -10.17 2.20 21.00
N LEU A 15 -9.29 1.56 20.23
CA LEU A 15 -8.79 2.12 18.98
C LEU A 15 -9.90 2.21 17.92
N VAL A 16 -10.79 1.21 17.84
CA VAL A 16 -11.97 1.23 16.96
C VAL A 16 -12.89 2.39 17.36
N GLU A 17 -13.18 2.53 18.65
CA GLU A 17 -14.05 3.58 19.17
C GLU A 17 -13.49 4.98 18.87
N LEU A 18 -12.20 5.21 19.13
CA LEU A 18 -11.53 6.49 18.85
C LEU A 18 -11.50 6.81 17.35
N THR A 19 -11.37 5.80 16.49
CA THR A 19 -11.42 5.98 15.03
C THR A 19 -12.81 6.45 14.60
N ALA A 20 -13.88 5.82 15.11
CA ALA A 20 -15.25 6.23 14.84
C ALA A 20 -15.56 7.63 15.41
N GLN A 21 -15.02 7.98 16.58
CA GLN A 21 -15.15 9.34 17.14
C GLN A 21 -14.44 10.38 16.26
N LYS A 22 -13.23 10.09 15.79
CA LYS A 22 -12.48 10.95 14.87
C LYS A 22 -13.27 11.23 13.60
N GLU A 23 -13.87 10.19 13.00
CA GLU A 23 -14.69 10.34 11.79
C GLU A 23 -15.91 11.24 12.02
N ARG A 24 -16.62 11.08 13.15
CA ARG A 24 -17.76 11.94 13.49
C ARG A 24 -17.36 13.40 13.68
N VAL A 25 -16.29 13.65 14.45
CA VAL A 25 -15.77 15.01 14.67
C VAL A 25 -15.29 15.62 13.36
N GLN A 26 -14.61 14.85 12.50
CA GLN A 26 -14.17 15.31 11.18
C GLN A 26 -15.37 15.71 10.30
N ALA A 27 -16.45 14.93 10.30
CA ALA A 27 -17.67 15.25 9.56
C ALA A 27 -18.32 16.55 10.07
N GLU A 28 -18.44 16.72 11.39
CA GLU A 28 -18.94 17.95 11.99
C GLU A 28 -18.07 19.18 11.64
N MET A 29 -16.75 19.02 11.69
CA MET A 29 -15.81 20.07 11.28
C MET A 29 -15.97 20.45 9.81
N GLU A 30 -16.22 19.48 8.93
CA GLU A 30 -16.44 19.72 7.49
C GLU A 30 -17.77 20.43 7.23
N GLU A 31 -18.83 20.08 7.94
CA GLU A 31 -20.13 20.76 7.87
C GLU A 31 -20.01 22.24 8.28
N ILE A 32 -19.33 22.52 9.39
CA ILE A 32 -19.11 23.89 9.88
C ILE A 32 -18.25 24.69 8.88
N LYS A 33 -17.19 24.09 8.31
CA LYS A 33 -16.37 24.73 7.28
C LYS A 33 -17.21 25.09 6.04
N ALA A 34 -18.01 24.16 5.54
CA ALA A 34 -18.88 24.40 4.40
C ALA A 34 -19.91 25.52 4.68
N TRP A 35 -20.41 25.61 5.90
CA TRP A 35 -21.27 26.73 6.32
C TRP A 35 -20.55 28.08 6.23
N PHE A 36 -19.31 28.19 6.74
CA PHE A 36 -18.51 29.41 6.64
C PHE A 36 -18.10 29.75 5.20
N GLU A 37 -17.84 28.75 4.36
CA GLU A 37 -17.58 28.94 2.92
C GLU A 37 -18.78 29.60 2.23
N ASN A 38 -19.99 29.08 2.46
CA ASN A 38 -21.22 29.65 1.90
C ASN A 38 -21.50 31.08 2.40
N LEU A 39 -21.22 31.36 3.67
CA LEU A 39 -21.32 32.72 4.22
C LEU A 39 -20.31 33.65 3.54
N ALA A 40 -19.06 33.22 3.41
CA ALA A 40 -17.99 33.98 2.79
C ALA A 40 -18.24 34.27 1.31
N VAL A 41 -18.92 33.39 0.57
CA VAL A 41 -19.33 33.65 -0.81
C VAL A 41 -20.14 34.94 -0.91
N ASN A 42 -21.08 35.17 0.02
CA ASN A 42 -21.87 36.39 0.04
C ASN A 42 -21.07 37.60 0.54
N ASP A 43 -20.27 37.43 1.59
CA ASP A 43 -19.52 38.53 2.21
C ASP A 43 -18.36 39.05 1.35
N LEU A 44 -17.79 38.19 0.50
CA LEU A 44 -16.75 38.56 -0.46
C LEU A 44 -17.34 39.02 -1.80
N LYS A 45 -18.62 38.73 -2.08
CA LYS A 45 -19.31 39.12 -3.31
C LYS A 45 -19.28 40.63 -3.47
N ASP A 46 -18.94 41.09 -4.67
CA ASP A 46 -18.83 42.52 -5.03
C ASP A 46 -17.80 43.30 -4.19
N THR A 47 -16.90 42.61 -3.50
CA THR A 47 -15.77 43.21 -2.79
C THR A 47 -14.45 42.97 -3.52
N LYS A 48 -13.45 43.82 -3.26
CA LYS A 48 -12.05 43.56 -3.69
C LYS A 48 -11.24 42.74 -2.66
N LYS A 49 -11.87 42.30 -1.55
CA LYS A 49 -11.18 41.55 -0.50
C LYS A 49 -11.04 40.09 -0.93
N LYS A 50 -9.89 39.47 -0.63
CA LYS A 50 -9.64 38.05 -0.89
C LYS A 50 -9.96 37.16 0.31
N THR A 51 -10.16 37.74 1.49
CA THR A 51 -10.40 37.03 2.74
C THR A 51 -11.44 37.74 3.60
N VAL A 52 -12.15 36.97 4.41
CA VAL A 52 -13.06 37.42 5.46
C VAL A 52 -12.74 36.70 6.76
N GLU A 53 -12.87 37.39 7.88
CA GLU A 53 -12.60 36.85 9.21
C GLU A 53 -13.88 36.86 10.05
N TYR A 54 -14.18 35.73 10.70
CA TYR A 54 -15.29 35.57 11.62
C TYR A 54 -14.75 35.30 13.02
N TRP A 55 -15.22 36.07 14.01
CA TRP A 55 -14.75 36.00 15.39
C TRP A 55 -15.79 35.37 16.31
N GLY A 56 -15.33 34.44 17.15
CA GLY A 56 -16.11 33.84 18.23
C GLY A 56 -15.87 34.54 19.57
N SER A 57 -16.66 34.13 20.59
CA SER A 57 -16.66 34.74 21.92
C SER A 57 -15.39 34.49 22.76
N SER A 58 -14.58 33.49 22.41
CA SER A 58 -13.39 33.07 23.17
C SER A 58 -12.08 33.42 22.46
N ASN A 59 -12.02 34.57 21.76
CA ASN A 59 -10.89 34.95 20.90
C ASN A 59 -10.57 33.91 19.80
N ALA A 60 -11.56 33.10 19.43
CA ALA A 60 -11.47 32.15 18.33
C ALA A 60 -11.74 32.88 17.02
N ARG A 61 -11.02 32.51 15.94
CA ARG A 61 -11.17 33.14 14.63
C ARG A 61 -11.18 32.10 13.52
N VAL A 62 -12.13 32.25 12.59
CA VAL A 62 -12.18 31.53 11.32
C VAL A 62 -11.84 32.51 10.20
N VAL A 63 -10.91 32.15 9.33
CA VAL A 63 -10.54 32.96 8.15
C VAL A 63 -10.87 32.15 6.91
N VAL A 64 -11.73 32.72 6.06
CA VAL A 64 -12.07 32.13 4.76
C VAL A 64 -11.45 32.99 3.67
N GLY A 65 -10.78 32.37 2.71
CA GLY A 65 -10.07 33.06 1.65
C GLY A 65 -10.37 32.48 0.27
N ASN A 66 -10.54 33.36 -0.72
CA ASN A 66 -10.62 32.97 -2.12
C ASN A 66 -9.21 32.61 -2.61
N SER A 67 -9.00 31.34 -2.92
CA SER A 67 -7.84 30.87 -3.67
C SER A 67 -8.22 30.65 -5.13
N GLU A 68 -7.57 31.36 -6.04
CA GLU A 68 -7.68 31.10 -7.48
C GLU A 68 -6.67 30.00 -7.84
N THR A 69 -7.16 28.83 -8.25
CA THR A 69 -6.31 27.78 -8.81
C THR A 69 -6.49 27.73 -10.31
N VAL A 70 -5.41 27.96 -11.06
CA VAL A 70 -5.42 27.82 -12.52
C VAL A 70 -5.09 26.37 -12.88
N LYS A 71 -6.08 25.63 -13.38
CA LYS A 71 -5.89 24.28 -13.92
C LYS A 71 -5.94 24.35 -15.46
N PRO A 72 -4.85 24.03 -16.17
CA PRO A 72 -4.86 24.07 -17.64
C PRO A 72 -5.78 22.99 -18.20
N VAL A 73 -6.76 23.39 -19.02
CA VAL A 73 -7.63 22.44 -19.76
C VAL A 73 -6.85 21.75 -20.87
N SER A 74 -5.89 22.44 -21.49
CA SER A 74 -4.99 21.89 -22.50
C SER A 74 -3.60 22.51 -22.39
N MET A 75 -2.62 21.71 -21.96
CA MET A 75 -1.22 22.14 -21.93
C MET A 75 -0.67 22.43 -23.33
N ALA A 76 -1.20 21.79 -24.38
CA ALA A 76 -0.82 22.08 -25.75
C ALA A 76 -1.23 23.50 -26.18
N MET A 77 -2.43 23.95 -25.79
CA MET A 77 -2.88 25.32 -26.05
C MET A 77 -2.08 26.34 -25.25
N VAL A 78 -1.78 26.04 -23.97
CA VAL A 78 -0.91 26.89 -23.14
C VAL A 78 0.48 27.01 -23.75
N LYS A 79 1.06 25.90 -24.21
CA LYS A 79 2.36 25.88 -24.90
C LYS A 79 2.35 26.69 -26.19
N ARG A 80 1.29 26.59 -26.99
CA ARG A 80 1.10 27.42 -28.20
C ARG A 80 0.93 28.91 -27.87
N LEU A 81 0.19 29.24 -26.81
CA LEU A 81 -0.08 30.62 -26.39
C LEU A 81 1.19 31.31 -25.90
N LEU A 82 1.93 30.66 -24.99
CA LEU A 82 3.15 31.22 -24.39
C LEU A 82 4.35 31.15 -25.34
N ASN A 83 4.34 30.22 -26.30
CA ASN A 83 5.34 30.10 -27.36
C ASN A 83 6.78 30.18 -26.82
N THR A 84 7.55 31.19 -27.21
CA THR A 84 8.98 31.32 -26.88
C THR A 84 9.24 31.54 -25.38
N VAL A 85 8.29 32.12 -24.65
CA VAL A 85 8.44 32.35 -23.19
C VAL A 85 7.91 31.19 -22.35
N TYR A 86 7.34 30.14 -22.95
CA TYR A 86 6.80 28.99 -22.22
C TYR A 86 7.77 28.42 -21.15
N PRO A 87 9.08 28.24 -21.41
CA PRO A 87 10.02 27.73 -20.40
C PRO A 87 10.19 28.67 -19.18
N ASP A 88 9.96 29.98 -19.35
CA ASP A 88 10.06 30.96 -18.27
C ASP A 88 8.87 30.90 -17.30
N PHE A 89 7.72 30.43 -17.80
CA PHE A 89 6.45 30.39 -17.06
C PHE A 89 6.03 28.98 -16.62
N VAL A 90 6.55 27.92 -17.24
CA VAL A 90 6.13 26.54 -16.99
C VAL A 90 7.32 25.64 -16.66
N THR A 91 7.31 25.10 -15.44
CA THR A 91 8.25 24.03 -15.04
C THR A 91 7.68 22.66 -15.39
N GLU A 92 8.33 21.95 -16.32
CA GLU A 92 8.00 20.55 -16.62
C GLU A 92 8.67 19.63 -15.58
N LYS A 93 7.87 18.88 -14.82
CA LYS A 93 8.37 17.89 -13.84
C LYS A 93 8.12 16.49 -14.36
N THR A 94 9.20 15.74 -14.61
CA THR A 94 9.11 14.29 -14.84
C THR A 94 9.07 13.60 -13.48
N SER A 95 8.08 12.74 -13.27
CA SER A 95 7.98 11.90 -12.07
C SER A 95 7.88 10.44 -12.48
N TYR A 96 8.55 9.57 -11.73
CA TYR A 96 8.51 8.12 -11.90
C TYR A 96 7.80 7.50 -10.72
N SER A 97 6.94 6.52 -10.99
CA SER A 97 6.33 5.70 -9.96
C SER A 97 6.51 4.23 -10.32
N LEU A 98 6.86 3.42 -9.32
CA LEU A 98 7.04 1.98 -9.53
C LEU A 98 5.69 1.27 -9.50
N ALA A 99 5.42 0.47 -10.53
CA ALA A 99 4.28 -0.42 -10.57
C ALA A 99 4.43 -1.55 -9.52
N ALA A 100 3.30 -2.17 -9.14
CA ALA A 100 3.29 -3.23 -8.13
C ALA A 100 4.25 -4.40 -8.43
N PRO A 101 4.41 -4.88 -9.68
CA PRO A 101 5.39 -5.93 -9.99
C PRO A 101 6.84 -5.51 -9.72
N ALA A 102 7.22 -4.27 -10.07
CA ALA A 102 8.57 -3.76 -9.81
C ALA A 102 8.83 -3.65 -8.30
N LYS A 103 7.85 -3.11 -7.55
CA LYS A 103 7.94 -3.07 -6.08
C LYS A 103 8.13 -4.45 -5.48
N ARG A 104 7.34 -5.44 -5.92
CA ARG A 104 7.46 -6.83 -5.48
C ARG A 104 8.86 -7.41 -5.75
N LEU A 105 9.39 -7.21 -6.96
CA LEU A 105 10.74 -7.66 -7.31
C LEU A 105 11.80 -7.07 -6.38
N PHE A 106 11.77 -5.76 -6.19
CA PHE A 106 12.75 -5.09 -5.36
C PHE A 106 12.62 -5.48 -3.89
N THR A 107 11.40 -5.65 -3.37
CA THR A 107 11.19 -6.14 -2.00
C THR A 107 11.72 -7.55 -1.80
N ILE A 108 11.46 -8.48 -2.73
CA ILE A 108 11.97 -9.86 -2.64
C ILE A 108 13.50 -9.86 -2.62
N ALA A 109 14.13 -9.16 -3.57
CA ALA A 109 15.58 -9.09 -3.68
C ALA A 109 16.23 -8.41 -2.45
N TYR A 110 15.69 -7.26 -2.03
CA TYR A 110 16.26 -6.46 -0.95
C TYR A 110 16.16 -7.12 0.42
N LEU A 111 15.02 -7.75 0.72
CA LEU A 111 14.82 -8.42 2.01
C LEU A 111 15.37 -9.84 2.04
N GLY A 112 15.88 -10.36 0.90
CA GLY A 112 16.31 -11.75 0.81
C GLY A 112 15.15 -12.74 1.04
N ALA A 113 13.91 -12.35 0.72
CA ALA A 113 12.71 -13.15 0.98
C ALA A 113 12.50 -14.25 -0.07
N TYR A 114 13.55 -15.02 -0.32
CA TYR A 114 13.61 -16.09 -1.31
C TYR A 114 14.60 -17.17 -0.90
N THR A 115 14.36 -18.39 -1.38
CA THR A 115 15.23 -19.54 -1.21
C THR A 115 15.36 -20.21 -2.56
N GLU A 116 16.59 -20.51 -2.98
CA GLU A 116 16.84 -21.16 -4.27
C GLU A 116 16.22 -22.56 -4.29
N GLY A 117 15.48 -22.85 -5.35
CA GLY A 117 14.83 -24.15 -5.52
C GLY A 117 13.63 -24.08 -6.44
N THR A 118 12.85 -25.16 -6.47
CA THR A 118 11.60 -25.22 -7.21
C THR A 118 10.44 -25.62 -6.31
N LEU A 119 9.24 -25.15 -6.66
CA LEU A 119 8.02 -25.58 -5.96
C LEU A 119 7.83 -27.10 -6.07
N ASP A 120 8.26 -27.68 -7.19
CA ASP A 120 8.18 -29.12 -7.43
C ASP A 120 9.06 -29.93 -6.49
N ASP A 121 10.31 -29.51 -6.27
CA ASP A 121 11.23 -30.18 -5.33
C ASP A 121 10.71 -30.06 -3.88
N THR A 122 10.19 -28.89 -3.54
CA THR A 122 9.57 -28.63 -2.22
C THR A 122 8.38 -29.58 -1.99
N ILE A 123 7.51 -29.73 -2.99
CA ILE A 123 6.35 -30.65 -2.92
C ILE A 123 6.79 -32.12 -2.84
N GLN A 124 7.87 -32.51 -3.53
CA GLN A 124 8.42 -33.87 -3.44
C GLN A 124 9.07 -34.19 -2.09
N ALA A 125 9.53 -33.17 -1.36
CA ALA A 125 10.01 -33.29 0.00
C ALA A 125 8.86 -33.49 1.00
N ILE A 126 7.71 -32.83 0.77
CA ILE A 126 6.50 -32.97 1.60
C ILE A 126 5.88 -34.37 1.46
N THR A 127 5.79 -34.91 0.24
CA THR A 127 5.12 -36.20 0.03
C THR A 127 5.62 -36.95 -1.20
N LYS A 128 5.56 -38.29 -1.14
CA LYS A 128 5.82 -39.20 -2.26
C LYS A 128 4.56 -39.61 -3.03
N ASP A 129 3.36 -39.24 -2.56
CA ASP A 129 2.10 -39.53 -3.26
C ASP A 129 1.91 -38.58 -4.45
N GLU A 130 2.04 -39.10 -5.68
CA GLU A 130 1.88 -38.33 -6.92
C GLU A 130 0.53 -37.61 -7.04
N LYS A 131 -0.56 -38.21 -6.55
CA LYS A 131 -1.91 -37.62 -6.62
C LYS A 131 -1.99 -36.41 -5.67
N LEU A 132 -1.42 -36.53 -4.49
CA LEU A 132 -1.31 -35.42 -3.55
C LEU A 132 -0.39 -34.32 -4.09
N GLN A 133 0.77 -34.67 -4.65
CA GLN A 133 1.67 -33.69 -5.27
C GLN A 133 0.97 -32.86 -6.36
N ARG A 134 0.17 -33.50 -7.24
CA ARG A 134 -0.64 -32.77 -8.25
C ARG A 134 -1.65 -31.82 -7.63
N THR A 135 -2.24 -32.20 -6.50
CA THR A 135 -3.15 -31.34 -5.74
C THR A 135 -2.41 -30.14 -5.16
N LEU A 136 -1.26 -30.36 -4.53
CA LEU A 136 -0.45 -29.31 -3.91
C LEU A 136 0.09 -28.32 -4.95
N ARG A 137 0.58 -28.77 -6.11
CA ARG A 137 1.02 -27.89 -7.21
C ARG A 137 -0.05 -26.87 -7.63
N LYS A 138 -1.32 -27.27 -7.59
CA LYS A 138 -2.44 -26.38 -7.94
C LYS A 138 -2.78 -25.40 -6.81
N LYS A 139 -2.65 -25.82 -5.56
CA LYS A 139 -3.06 -25.03 -4.39
C LYS A 139 -1.99 -24.07 -3.88
N LEU A 140 -0.74 -24.52 -3.83
CA LEU A 140 0.38 -23.76 -3.31
C LEU A 140 0.77 -22.64 -4.28
N LYS A 141 0.80 -21.41 -3.76
CA LYS A 141 1.02 -20.18 -4.54
C LYS A 141 1.94 -19.17 -3.84
N GLY A 142 2.62 -19.58 -2.78
CA GLY A 142 3.44 -18.72 -1.93
C GLY A 142 2.60 -17.78 -1.07
N LYS A 143 1.38 -18.17 -0.73
CA LYS A 143 0.47 -17.39 0.14
C LYS A 143 0.41 -18.04 1.50
N TYR A 144 1.30 -17.60 2.40
CA TYR A 144 1.59 -18.24 3.68
C TYR A 144 0.36 -18.81 4.41
N GLU A 145 -0.66 -17.99 4.71
CA GLU A 145 -1.83 -18.46 5.47
C GLU A 145 -2.66 -19.50 4.68
N LYS A 146 -2.90 -19.23 3.39
CA LYS A 146 -3.68 -20.12 2.52
C LYS A 146 -2.96 -21.43 2.22
N ASP A 147 -1.64 -21.37 2.10
CA ASP A 147 -0.79 -22.52 1.85
C ASP A 147 -0.68 -23.38 3.11
N THR A 148 -0.54 -22.76 4.30
CA THR A 148 -0.60 -23.44 5.60
C THR A 148 -1.92 -24.21 5.75
N GLU A 149 -3.06 -23.53 5.53
CA GLU A 149 -4.37 -24.20 5.57
C GLU A 149 -4.48 -25.35 4.56
N SER A 150 -3.95 -25.16 3.35
CA SER A 150 -4.02 -26.14 2.28
C SER A 150 -3.20 -27.39 2.62
N LEU A 151 -2.04 -27.22 3.25
CA LEU A 151 -1.16 -28.29 3.70
C LEU A 151 -1.80 -29.08 4.84
N MET A 152 -2.37 -28.41 5.83
CA MET A 152 -3.13 -29.09 6.89
C MET A 152 -4.31 -29.90 6.32
N LYS A 153 -5.12 -29.28 5.47
CA LYS A 153 -6.35 -29.91 4.93
C LYS A 153 -6.06 -31.03 3.92
N SER A 154 -5.03 -30.88 3.09
CA SER A 154 -4.79 -31.79 1.95
C SER A 154 -3.71 -32.83 2.25
N ALA A 155 -2.65 -32.45 2.96
CA ALA A 155 -1.52 -33.32 3.27
C ALA A 155 -1.60 -33.88 4.71
N GLY A 156 -2.56 -33.42 5.53
CA GLY A 156 -2.75 -33.92 6.89
C GLY A 156 -1.64 -33.52 7.86
N LEU A 157 -0.83 -32.52 7.49
CA LEU A 157 0.25 -32.01 8.34
C LEU A 157 -0.33 -31.30 9.56
N ASP A 158 0.41 -31.34 10.67
CA ASP A 158 0.06 -30.52 11.82
C ASP A 158 0.30 -29.03 11.54
N ALA A 159 -0.22 -28.17 12.42
CA ALA A 159 -0.17 -26.73 12.21
C ALA A 159 1.26 -26.17 12.13
N LYS A 160 2.21 -26.76 12.88
CA LYS A 160 3.60 -26.29 12.90
C LYS A 160 4.30 -26.71 11.61
N GLU A 161 4.20 -27.99 11.25
CA GLU A 161 4.83 -28.50 10.04
C GLU A 161 4.25 -27.84 8.78
N ALA A 162 2.93 -27.66 8.72
CA ALA A 162 2.29 -26.94 7.62
C ALA A 162 2.78 -25.48 7.50
N SER A 163 2.96 -24.80 8.62
CA SER A 163 3.48 -23.44 8.69
C SER A 163 4.92 -23.36 8.17
N ASP A 164 5.80 -24.26 8.63
CA ASP A 164 7.20 -24.31 8.23
C ASP A 164 7.33 -24.56 6.71
N TRP A 165 6.54 -25.50 6.17
CA TRP A 165 6.50 -25.74 4.71
C TRP A 165 5.89 -24.57 3.93
N ALA A 166 4.85 -23.92 4.44
CA ALA A 166 4.25 -22.76 3.78
C ALA A 166 5.21 -21.57 3.71
N TYR A 167 6.05 -21.39 4.73
CA TYR A 167 7.14 -20.42 4.71
C TYR A 167 8.12 -20.69 3.57
N LEU A 168 8.66 -21.92 3.49
CA LEU A 168 9.59 -22.30 2.43
C LEU A 168 8.97 -22.21 1.04
N VAL A 169 7.70 -22.63 0.88
CA VAL A 169 6.94 -22.47 -0.36
C VAL A 169 6.86 -21.01 -0.78
N SER A 170 6.66 -20.08 0.16
CA SER A 170 6.61 -18.65 -0.16
C SER A 170 7.94 -18.13 -0.72
N GLU A 171 9.06 -18.55 -0.13
CA GLU A 171 10.39 -18.13 -0.55
C GLU A 171 10.80 -18.75 -1.89
N VAL A 172 10.50 -20.02 -2.11
CA VAL A 172 10.80 -20.71 -3.37
C VAL A 172 9.94 -20.17 -4.51
N VAL A 173 8.66 -19.88 -4.28
CA VAL A 173 7.80 -19.25 -5.29
C VAL A 173 8.28 -17.83 -5.61
N ASN A 174 8.78 -17.09 -4.62
CA ASN A 174 9.40 -15.78 -4.86
C ASN A 174 10.67 -15.90 -5.72
N TRP A 175 11.51 -16.91 -5.47
CA TRP A 175 12.69 -17.20 -6.28
C TRP A 175 12.32 -17.52 -7.74
N GLU A 176 11.44 -18.49 -7.96
CA GLU A 176 11.00 -18.88 -9.31
C GLU A 176 10.40 -17.69 -10.07
N TRP A 177 9.59 -16.88 -9.38
CA TRP A 177 8.99 -15.69 -9.97
C TRP A 177 10.03 -14.62 -10.31
N MET A 178 11.02 -14.38 -9.45
CA MET A 178 12.11 -13.45 -9.73
C MET A 178 12.91 -13.89 -10.97
N LEU A 179 13.23 -15.18 -11.10
CA LEU A 179 13.90 -15.71 -12.29
C LEU A 179 13.07 -15.49 -13.57
N GLN A 180 11.75 -15.67 -13.49
CA GLN A 180 10.86 -15.39 -14.63
C GLN A 180 10.89 -13.92 -15.03
N VAL A 181 10.92 -13.00 -14.06
CA VAL A 181 10.99 -11.55 -14.32
C VAL A 181 12.35 -11.19 -14.94
N LEU A 182 13.45 -11.69 -14.40
CA LEU A 182 14.79 -11.46 -14.95
C LEU A 182 14.90 -11.97 -16.39
N LYS A 183 14.36 -13.17 -16.65
CA LYS A 183 14.30 -13.74 -18.00
C LYS A 183 13.46 -12.88 -18.96
N ALA A 184 12.29 -12.40 -18.51
CA ALA A 184 11.43 -11.54 -19.31
C ALA A 184 12.05 -10.16 -19.57
N ALA A 185 12.94 -9.70 -18.70
CA ALA A 185 13.74 -8.49 -18.86
C ALA A 185 15.00 -8.71 -19.71
N GLU A 186 15.18 -9.91 -20.29
CA GLU A 186 16.37 -10.29 -21.07
C GLU A 186 17.68 -10.09 -20.29
N TRP A 187 17.63 -10.25 -18.95
CA TRP A 187 18.80 -10.18 -18.10
C TRP A 187 19.78 -11.31 -18.43
N SER A 188 21.04 -10.95 -18.70
CA SER A 188 22.10 -11.88 -19.10
C SER A 188 23.07 -12.26 -17.98
N GLY A 189 23.03 -11.54 -16.85
CA GLY A 189 23.84 -11.85 -15.68
C GLY A 189 23.24 -12.94 -14.79
N THR A 190 23.90 -13.20 -13.67
CA THR A 190 23.38 -14.10 -12.64
C THR A 190 22.25 -13.45 -11.84
N PRO A 191 21.38 -14.24 -11.19
CA PRO A 191 20.38 -13.68 -10.27
C PRO A 191 21.01 -12.90 -9.11
N GLN A 192 22.15 -13.35 -8.59
CA GLN A 192 22.84 -12.65 -7.51
C GLN A 192 23.35 -11.27 -7.94
N GLU A 193 23.92 -11.14 -9.14
CA GLU A 193 24.31 -9.83 -9.69
C GLU A 193 23.10 -8.89 -9.81
N ALA A 194 21.93 -9.40 -10.20
CA ALA A 194 20.72 -8.59 -10.24
C ALA A 194 20.30 -8.12 -8.84
N VAL A 195 20.39 -8.99 -7.83
CA VAL A 195 20.11 -8.65 -6.43
C VAL A 195 21.08 -7.57 -5.93
N ASP A 196 22.37 -7.69 -6.22
CA ASP A 196 23.38 -6.72 -5.82
C ASP A 196 23.11 -5.33 -6.43
N ILE A 197 22.73 -5.28 -7.70
CA ILE A 197 22.33 -4.04 -8.38
C ILE A 197 21.08 -3.44 -7.73
N ILE A 198 20.07 -4.27 -7.44
CA ILE A 198 18.83 -3.80 -6.79
C ILE A 198 19.15 -3.22 -5.40
N ASN A 199 19.99 -3.91 -4.62
CA ASN A 199 20.38 -3.48 -3.28
C ASN A 199 21.15 -2.16 -3.27
N ALA A 200 21.94 -1.89 -4.32
CA ALA A 200 22.62 -0.61 -4.48
C ALA A 200 21.69 0.52 -4.97
N ALA A 201 20.62 0.20 -5.69
CA ALA A 201 19.77 1.18 -6.36
C ALA A 201 18.46 1.49 -5.63
N VAL A 202 18.01 0.63 -4.72
CA VAL A 202 16.71 0.71 -4.06
C VAL A 202 16.87 0.55 -2.55
N ILE A 203 16.11 1.34 -1.79
CA ILE A 203 15.91 1.15 -0.35
C ILE A 203 14.48 0.68 -0.13
N VAL A 204 14.31 -0.40 0.63
CA VAL A 204 13.00 -0.85 1.09
C VAL A 204 12.90 -0.53 2.57
N ASP A 205 12.00 0.40 2.90
CA ASP A 205 11.72 0.79 4.29
C ASP A 205 10.54 -0.04 4.83
N GLU A 206 10.81 -0.87 5.83
CA GLU A 206 9.81 -1.70 6.50
C GLU A 206 9.15 -0.91 7.63
N SER A 207 7.89 -0.51 7.41
CA SER A 207 7.09 0.17 8.44
C SER A 207 5.88 -0.65 8.84
N LEU A 208 5.62 -0.72 10.14
CA LEU A 208 4.42 -1.35 10.67
C LEU A 208 3.24 -0.38 10.51
N LYS A 209 2.18 -0.84 9.83
CA LYS A 209 0.94 -0.08 9.69
C LYS A 209 -0.14 -0.67 10.60
N VAL A 210 -0.70 0.16 11.48
CA VAL A 210 -1.90 -0.19 12.23
C VAL A 210 -3.12 0.22 11.41
N THR A 211 -3.92 -0.76 10.98
CA THR A 211 -5.20 -0.54 10.31
C THR A 211 -6.34 -1.02 11.19
N VAL A 212 -7.41 -0.24 11.25
CA VAL A 212 -8.62 -0.58 12.00
C VAL A 212 -9.63 -1.19 11.04
N GLY A 213 -10.21 -2.34 11.40
CA GLY A 213 -11.32 -2.97 10.69
C GLY A 213 -12.35 -3.44 11.70
N ALA A 214 -13.63 -3.26 11.38
CA ALA A 214 -14.72 -3.87 12.13
C ALA A 214 -15.23 -5.07 11.30
N GLU A 215 -15.29 -6.27 11.89
CA GLU A 215 -16.10 -7.33 11.31
C GLU A 215 -17.58 -6.91 11.43
N GLU A 216 -18.28 -6.83 10.30
CA GLU A 216 -19.74 -6.87 10.33
C GLU A 216 -20.14 -8.22 10.94
N LYS A 217 -20.71 -8.19 12.14
CA LYS A 217 -21.33 -9.38 12.72
C LYS A 217 -22.48 -9.78 11.80
N SER A 218 -22.35 -10.95 11.17
CA SER A 218 -23.41 -11.65 10.45
C SER A 218 -24.44 -12.22 11.43
#